data_AF-A0A255R378-F1
#
_entry.id   AF-A0A255R378-F1
#
_cell.length_a   1.000
_cell.length_b   1.000
_cell.length_c   1.000
_cell.angle_alpha   90.00
_cell.angle_beta   90.00
_cell.angle_gamma   90.00
#
_symmetry.space_group_name_H-M   'P 1'
#
loop_
_entity.id
_entity.type
_entity.pdbx_description
1 polymer ?
#
loop_
_entity_poly.entity_id
_entity_poly.type
_entity_poly.pdbx_seq_one_letter_code
_entity_poly.pdbx_strand_id
1 'polypeptide(L)'
;MLERVQRIALARILSDLIEADFIVEEKEMDFFEETISKDGFNISESMLIEAKRMDFAKAMSILKELDGETREELVKTLKRLSLSDGTCVPLEAVLIYCVIMALTENANVFSVPSEGINMENMTTVYVENTEGTDIDAAIRNQLKQIEEEFANAGFDFIYIPSVVDDFRALGKKYLHKVVKYMIPSASTLRIDEICYSLCNLSTSRFCRDLLYKKIGVNLIDSNPSLLIKINESDIIDSFGDDDAERTRFSNFLQIELTDDVMNTIHRLVNTYREMINADIVAKRRSRSNKFLYFGFHRSLFDLIAYGKEKKDCRLVFDFSTHTAKVYFESMDCDERFILKLNPQEAALYMMIVRKSLEGNGLDWREHIPKAEKKKLLGEYNNIYSYIGKGNIVNEYKDRTQTHHIKTRIKVMSGLANAEMFIPEHVKCGLMSFYRIKAPKEYVTFILPKGESSFPTL
;
A
#
# COMPACT_ATOMS: atom_id res chain seq x y z
N MET A 1 29.61 -4.28 7.14
CA MET A 1 29.33 -4.58 5.71
C MET A 1 27.90 -5.08 5.62
N LEU A 2 27.06 -4.45 4.79
CA LEU A 2 25.64 -4.79 4.69
C LEU A 2 25.41 -6.20 4.13
N GLU A 3 24.42 -6.88 4.68
CA GLU A 3 23.88 -8.11 4.11
C GLU A 3 23.14 -7.83 2.80
N ARG A 4 22.92 -8.88 1.99
CA ARG A 4 22.26 -8.76 0.69
C ARG A 4 20.89 -8.09 0.78
N VAL A 5 20.06 -8.44 1.77
CA VAL A 5 18.71 -7.89 1.89
C VAL A 5 18.73 -6.41 2.28
N GLN A 6 19.72 -5.99 3.09
CA GLN A 6 19.94 -4.59 3.47
C GLN A 6 20.44 -3.77 2.28
N ARG A 7 21.29 -4.33 1.43
CA ARG A 7 21.72 -3.72 0.16
C ARG A 7 20.56 -3.49 -0.80
N ILE A 8 19.65 -4.45 -0.91
CA ILE A 8 18.42 -4.31 -1.71
C ILE A 8 17.52 -3.21 -1.14
N ALA A 9 17.36 -3.18 0.18
CA ALA A 9 16.59 -2.13 0.85
C ALA A 9 17.21 -0.75 0.61
N LEU A 10 18.53 -0.60 0.75
CA LEU A 10 19.23 0.65 0.43
C LEU A 10 19.03 1.06 -1.03
N ALA A 11 19.18 0.13 -1.98
CA ALA A 11 18.92 0.38 -3.39
C ALA A 11 17.50 0.88 -3.66
N ARG A 12 16.50 0.40 -2.89
CA ARG A 12 15.13 0.91 -2.99
C ARG A 12 15.05 2.38 -2.57
N ILE A 13 15.65 2.74 -1.43
CA ILE A 13 15.64 4.12 -0.93
C ILE A 13 16.39 5.07 -1.88
N LEU A 14 17.55 4.66 -2.39
CA LEU A 14 18.33 5.43 -3.36
C LEU A 14 17.50 5.73 -4.62
N SER A 15 16.81 4.71 -5.13
CA SER A 15 15.95 4.88 -6.31
C SER A 15 14.77 5.81 -6.06
N ASP A 16 14.13 5.72 -4.89
CA ASP A 16 12.98 6.59 -4.56
C ASP A 16 13.43 8.05 -4.33
N LEU A 17 14.70 8.29 -3.98
CA LEU A 17 15.29 9.62 -3.83
C LEU A 17 15.58 10.27 -5.19
N ILE A 18 16.24 9.56 -6.09
CA ILE A 18 16.52 10.03 -7.47
C ILE A 18 15.22 10.32 -8.23
N GLU A 19 14.13 9.62 -7.91
CA GLU A 19 12.84 9.80 -8.58
C GLU A 19 11.93 10.84 -7.87
N ALA A 20 12.39 11.46 -6.78
CA ALA A 20 11.51 12.19 -5.84
C ALA A 20 10.88 13.46 -6.42
N ASP A 21 11.61 14.19 -7.25
CA ASP A 21 11.18 15.46 -7.86
C ASP A 21 10.75 15.33 -9.32
N PHE A 22 10.72 14.09 -9.83
CA PHE A 22 10.41 13.71 -11.22
C PHE A 22 11.45 14.14 -12.26
N ILE A 23 12.65 14.53 -11.84
CA ILE A 23 13.79 14.87 -12.67
C ILE A 23 14.93 13.92 -12.30
N VAL A 24 15.72 13.48 -13.29
CA VAL A 24 16.91 12.67 -13.02
C VAL A 24 18.11 13.40 -13.62
N GLU A 25 19.04 13.80 -12.77
CA GLU A 25 20.22 14.54 -13.16
C GLU A 25 21.46 13.64 -13.33
N GLU A 26 22.36 14.05 -14.23
CA GLU A 26 23.60 13.30 -14.52
C GLU A 26 24.47 13.12 -13.27
N LYS A 27 24.59 14.16 -12.43
CA LYS A 27 25.39 14.11 -11.20
C LYS A 27 24.81 13.17 -10.13
N GLU A 28 23.49 13.06 -10.05
CA GLU A 28 22.85 12.09 -9.16
C GLU A 28 23.15 10.67 -9.61
N MET A 29 23.14 10.44 -10.93
CA MET A 29 23.51 9.15 -11.52
C MET A 29 24.99 8.82 -11.31
N ASP A 30 25.90 9.78 -11.47
CA ASP A 30 27.32 9.62 -11.16
C ASP A 30 27.52 9.21 -9.67
N PHE A 31 26.85 9.91 -8.75
CA PHE A 31 26.90 9.59 -7.32
C PHE A 31 26.29 8.22 -7.03
N PHE A 32 25.18 7.88 -7.68
CA PHE A 32 24.54 6.59 -7.56
C PHE A 32 25.47 5.47 -8.01
N GLU A 33 26.14 5.61 -9.15
CA GLU A 33 27.13 4.65 -9.67
C GLU A 33 28.30 4.44 -8.69
N GLU A 34 28.84 5.52 -8.13
CA GLU A 34 29.86 5.46 -7.07
C GLU A 34 29.35 4.68 -5.86
N THR A 35 28.12 4.98 -5.42
CA THR A 35 27.48 4.40 -4.22
C THR A 35 27.24 2.90 -4.38
N ILE A 36 26.78 2.45 -5.54
CA ILE A 36 26.49 1.02 -5.78
C ILE A 36 27.75 0.20 -6.13
N SER A 37 28.87 0.86 -6.43
CA SER A 37 30.13 0.23 -6.84
C SER A 37 30.70 -0.74 -5.80
N LYS A 38 31.71 -1.51 -6.20
CA LYS A 38 32.44 -2.43 -5.30
C LYS A 38 33.12 -1.73 -4.12
N ASP A 39 33.56 -0.50 -4.34
CA ASP A 39 34.23 0.33 -3.33
C ASP A 39 33.21 1.08 -2.44
N GLY A 40 31.94 1.15 -2.88
CA GLY A 40 30.80 1.59 -2.09
C GLY A 40 30.06 0.44 -1.40
N PHE A 41 28.74 0.37 -1.58
CA PHE A 41 27.90 -0.64 -0.93
C PHE A 41 27.87 -1.99 -1.66
N ASN A 42 28.55 -2.14 -2.80
CA ASN A 42 28.62 -3.36 -3.59
C ASN A 42 27.23 -3.93 -3.93
N ILE A 43 26.38 -3.08 -4.52
CA ILE A 43 25.02 -3.39 -4.93
C ILE A 43 25.06 -3.84 -6.39
N SER A 44 24.76 -5.12 -6.64
CA SER A 44 24.74 -5.67 -8.00
C SER A 44 23.46 -5.30 -8.76
N GLU A 45 23.49 -5.38 -10.08
CA GLU A 45 22.32 -5.18 -10.95
C GLU A 45 21.11 -6.05 -10.56
N SER A 46 21.33 -7.32 -10.20
CA SER A 46 20.27 -8.20 -9.70
C SER A 46 19.60 -7.70 -8.42
N MET A 47 20.34 -6.98 -7.57
CA MET A 47 19.79 -6.35 -6.36
C MET A 47 18.96 -5.11 -6.70
N LEU A 48 19.34 -4.34 -7.73
CA LEU A 48 18.55 -3.20 -8.23
C LEU A 48 17.19 -3.68 -8.78
N ILE A 49 17.20 -4.77 -9.56
CA ILE A 49 15.98 -5.41 -10.08
C ILE A 49 15.07 -5.86 -8.93
N GLU A 50 15.64 -6.47 -7.89
CA GLU A 50 14.88 -6.89 -6.71
C GLU A 50 14.39 -5.71 -5.87
N ALA A 51 15.15 -4.61 -5.79
CA ALA A 51 14.76 -3.40 -5.08
C ALA A 51 13.49 -2.78 -5.68
N LYS A 52 13.33 -2.81 -7.01
CA LYS A 52 12.10 -2.38 -7.69
C LYS A 52 10.87 -3.24 -7.38
N ARG A 53 11.02 -4.38 -6.70
CA ARG A 53 9.91 -5.25 -6.23
C ARG A 53 9.53 -5.01 -4.76
N MET A 54 10.27 -4.15 -4.07
CA MET A 54 10.11 -3.88 -2.64
C MET A 54 9.42 -2.52 -2.45
N ASP A 55 8.44 -2.46 -1.56
CA ASP A 55 7.85 -1.18 -1.16
C ASP A 55 8.77 -0.40 -0.21
N PHE A 56 8.59 0.91 -0.17
CA PHE A 56 9.42 1.82 0.61
C PHE A 56 9.37 1.50 2.12
N ALA A 57 8.17 1.27 2.68
CA ALA A 57 8.01 0.93 4.09
C ALA A 57 8.75 -0.37 4.45
N LYS A 58 8.73 -1.37 3.56
CA LYS A 58 9.47 -2.62 3.76
C LYS A 58 10.97 -2.39 3.75
N ALA A 59 11.50 -1.60 2.82
CA ALA A 59 12.91 -1.23 2.79
C ALA A 59 13.32 -0.54 4.10
N MET A 60 12.53 0.42 4.57
CA MET A 60 12.75 1.12 5.84
C MET A 60 12.75 0.17 7.04
N SER A 61 11.81 -0.79 7.09
CA SER A 61 11.78 -1.79 8.17
C SER A 61 13.04 -2.65 8.22
N ILE A 62 13.65 -2.97 7.07
CA ILE A 62 14.89 -3.76 7.00
C ILE A 62 16.08 -2.93 7.48
N LEU A 63 16.17 -1.66 7.06
CA LEU A 63 17.28 -0.78 7.42
C LEU A 63 17.22 -0.33 8.89
N LYS A 64 16.03 -0.30 9.51
CA LYS A 64 15.86 0.07 10.92
C LYS A 64 16.54 -0.91 11.89
N GLU A 65 16.69 -2.18 11.48
CA GLU A 65 17.34 -3.27 12.24
C GLU A 65 18.88 -3.19 12.24
N LEU A 66 19.47 -2.25 11.48
CA LEU A 66 20.90 -2.00 11.50
C LEU A 66 21.34 -1.36 12.82
N ASP A 67 22.62 -1.53 13.16
CA ASP A 67 23.22 -0.84 14.29
C ASP A 67 23.25 0.69 14.09
N GLY A 68 23.42 1.44 15.17
CA GLY A 68 23.37 2.91 15.16
C GLY A 68 24.41 3.56 14.23
N GLU A 69 25.64 3.06 14.25
CA GLU A 69 26.75 3.61 13.45
C GLU A 69 26.48 3.42 11.95
N THR A 70 26.05 2.22 11.55
CA THR A 70 25.68 1.93 10.17
C THR A 70 24.49 2.79 9.72
N ARG A 71 23.46 3.00 10.56
CA ARG A 71 22.32 3.85 10.22
C ARG A 71 22.74 5.31 9.99
N GLU A 72 23.64 5.84 10.82
CA GLU A 72 24.18 7.18 10.63
C GLU A 72 24.97 7.33 9.32
N GLU A 73 25.76 6.31 8.95
CA GLU A 73 26.50 6.29 7.69
C GLU A 73 25.55 6.28 6.47
N LEU A 74 24.47 5.50 6.53
CA LEU A 74 23.44 5.49 5.49
C LEU A 74 22.76 6.85 5.37
N VAL A 75 22.36 7.46 6.48
CA VAL A 75 21.76 8.81 6.48
C VAL A 75 22.72 9.84 5.87
N LYS A 76 24.01 9.80 6.22
CA LYS A 76 25.03 10.70 5.65
C LYS A 76 25.18 10.50 4.13
N THR A 77 25.17 9.26 3.67
CA THR A 77 25.22 8.93 2.24
C THR A 77 24.00 9.49 1.49
N LEU A 78 22.80 9.28 2.02
CA LEU A 78 21.56 9.73 1.38
C LEU A 78 21.46 11.26 1.34
N LYS A 79 21.90 11.95 2.40
CA LYS A 79 22.02 13.42 2.40
C LYS A 79 23.00 13.95 1.36
N ARG A 80 24.07 13.22 1.07
CA ARG A 80 25.02 13.60 0.02
C ARG A 80 24.43 13.41 -1.38
N LEU A 81 23.64 12.35 -1.59
CA LEU A 81 22.99 12.10 -2.88
C LEU A 81 22.05 13.24 -3.27
N SER A 82 21.16 13.69 -2.38
CA SER A 82 20.24 14.81 -2.66
C SER A 82 20.90 16.20 -2.73
N LEU A 83 22.21 16.27 -2.54
CA LEU A 83 22.98 17.50 -2.67
C LEU A 83 24.04 17.36 -3.77
N SER A 84 24.02 16.25 -4.52
CA SER A 84 25.04 15.91 -5.52
C SER A 84 24.99 16.84 -6.73
N ASP A 85 23.79 17.26 -7.13
CA ASP A 85 23.52 18.23 -8.17
C ASP A 85 23.83 19.68 -7.74
N GLY A 86 23.74 19.94 -6.43
CA GLY A 86 23.93 21.21 -5.75
C GLY A 86 22.66 21.78 -5.14
N THR A 87 21.50 21.16 -5.34
CA THR A 87 20.20 21.65 -4.89
C THR A 87 19.37 20.52 -4.28
N CYS A 88 18.98 20.63 -3.01
CA CYS A 88 18.00 19.76 -2.39
C CYS A 88 16.64 20.46 -2.40
N VAL A 89 15.72 19.96 -3.23
CA VAL A 89 14.38 20.51 -3.38
C VAL A 89 13.43 19.99 -2.29
N PRO A 90 12.28 20.66 -2.04
CA PRO A 90 11.32 20.26 -1.00
C PRO A 90 10.92 18.77 -0.99
N LEU A 91 10.80 18.14 -2.16
CA LEU A 91 10.37 16.74 -2.32
C LEU A 91 11.47 15.73 -1.94
N GLU A 92 12.73 16.02 -2.23
CA GLU A 92 13.86 15.21 -1.78
C GLU A 92 14.07 15.38 -0.26
N ALA A 93 14.00 16.63 0.22
CA ALA A 93 14.18 16.96 1.62
C ALA A 93 13.16 16.24 2.51
N VAL A 94 11.89 16.14 2.08
CA VAL A 94 10.86 15.45 2.88
C VAL A 94 11.08 13.93 2.89
N LEU A 95 11.62 13.37 1.80
CA LEU A 95 11.98 11.95 1.74
C LEU A 95 13.18 11.65 2.64
N ILE A 96 14.22 12.48 2.62
CA ILE A 96 15.35 12.34 3.54
C ILE A 96 14.93 12.54 4.99
N TYR A 97 14.06 13.52 5.25
CA TYR A 97 13.49 13.72 6.57
C TYR A 97 12.81 12.45 7.08
N CYS A 98 11.99 11.82 6.24
CA CYS A 98 11.37 10.53 6.53
C CYS A 98 12.42 9.45 6.86
N VAL A 99 13.50 9.37 6.07
CA VAL A 99 14.57 8.42 6.33
C VAL A 99 15.23 8.63 7.68
N ILE A 100 15.59 9.86 8.01
CA ILE A 100 16.18 10.22 9.31
C ILE A 100 15.22 9.79 10.42
N MET A 101 13.98 10.27 10.39
CA MET A 101 13.00 10.03 11.45
C MET A 101 12.75 8.53 11.69
N ALA A 102 12.64 7.74 10.63
CA ALA A 102 12.37 6.31 10.74
C ALA A 102 13.59 5.51 11.22
N LEU A 103 14.81 5.91 10.85
CA LEU A 103 16.03 5.21 11.26
C LEU A 103 16.54 5.65 12.63
N THR A 104 16.31 6.89 13.06
CA THR A 104 16.91 7.45 14.29
C THR A 104 15.92 7.80 15.40
N GLU A 105 14.68 8.18 15.08
CA GLU A 105 13.71 8.75 16.05
C GLU A 105 12.45 7.90 16.23
N ASN A 106 12.49 6.61 15.86
CA ASN A 106 11.39 5.66 16.01
C ASN A 106 10.07 6.10 15.33
N ALA A 107 10.14 6.75 14.17
CA ALA A 107 8.95 6.98 13.36
C ALA A 107 8.47 5.71 12.63
N ASN A 108 7.18 5.68 12.27
CA ASN A 108 6.58 4.63 11.46
C ASN A 108 6.40 5.08 10.01
N VAL A 109 6.60 4.15 9.08
CA VAL A 109 6.46 4.38 7.64
C VAL A 109 5.43 3.40 7.09
N PHE A 110 4.53 3.90 6.26
CA PHE A 110 3.49 3.11 5.61
C PHE A 110 3.60 3.24 4.10
N SER A 111 3.46 2.12 3.39
CA SER A 111 3.31 2.08 1.94
C SER A 111 1.99 1.40 1.61
N VAL A 112 1.10 2.12 0.93
CA VAL A 112 -0.24 1.62 0.57
C VAL A 112 -0.48 1.85 -0.92
N PRO A 113 -1.15 0.93 -1.63
CA PRO A 113 -1.48 1.15 -3.04
C PRO A 113 -2.22 2.48 -3.22
N SER A 114 -1.83 3.29 -4.21
CA SER A 114 -2.40 4.62 -4.47
C SER A 114 -3.84 4.59 -5.02
N GLU A 115 -4.50 3.43 -5.02
CA GLU A 115 -5.89 3.26 -5.42
C GLU A 115 -6.83 3.86 -4.34
N GLY A 116 -7.10 5.16 -4.42
CA GLY A 116 -8.23 5.76 -3.69
C GLY A 116 -8.05 7.22 -3.29
N ILE A 117 -6.96 7.55 -2.58
CA ILE A 117 -6.68 8.93 -2.14
C ILE A 117 -5.61 9.56 -3.01
N ASN A 118 -5.99 10.65 -3.69
CA ASN A 118 -5.04 11.56 -4.32
C ASN A 118 -4.66 12.68 -3.32
N MET A 119 -3.91 12.34 -2.28
CA MET A 119 -3.24 13.33 -1.46
C MET A 119 -2.01 13.81 -2.21
N GLU A 120 -1.72 15.11 -2.19
CA GLU A 120 -0.48 15.62 -2.75
C GLU A 120 0.69 15.29 -1.79
N ASN A 121 1.90 15.18 -2.33
CA ASN A 121 3.11 15.13 -1.50
C ASN A 121 3.18 16.39 -0.62
N MET A 122 3.78 16.23 0.56
CA MET A 122 3.85 17.26 1.61
C MET A 122 2.47 17.69 2.14
N THR A 123 1.46 16.83 2.04
CA THR A 123 0.22 16.98 2.81
C THR A 123 0.40 16.34 4.19
N THR A 124 0.16 17.11 5.24
CA THR A 124 0.25 16.67 6.63
C THR A 124 -1.15 16.62 7.23
N VAL A 125 -1.56 15.47 7.75
CA VAL A 125 -2.89 15.27 8.36
C VAL A 125 -2.73 14.99 9.84
N TYR A 126 -3.46 15.70 10.69
CA TYR A 126 -3.62 15.32 12.09
C TYR A 126 -4.50 14.08 12.21
N VAL A 127 -4.01 13.06 12.90
CA VAL A 127 -4.68 11.77 13.09
C VAL A 127 -4.73 11.38 14.57
N GLU A 128 -5.88 10.91 15.01
CA GLU A 128 -6.12 10.36 16.37
C GLU A 128 -7.33 9.40 16.32
N ASN A 129 -7.37 8.39 17.19
CA ASN A 129 -8.50 7.45 17.27
C ASN A 129 -9.46 7.73 18.42
N THR A 130 -9.07 8.61 19.34
CA THR A 130 -9.87 9.00 20.50
C THR A 130 -10.40 10.41 20.26
N GLU A 131 -11.66 10.68 20.62
CA GLU A 131 -12.23 12.02 20.48
C GLU A 131 -12.03 12.84 21.76
N GLY A 132 -11.83 14.15 21.62
CA GLY A 132 -11.80 15.08 22.74
C GLY A 132 -10.54 15.00 23.59
N THR A 133 -9.40 14.65 22.98
CA THR A 133 -8.10 14.63 23.66
C THR A 133 -7.57 16.04 23.91
N ASP A 134 -6.67 16.18 24.88
CA ASP A 134 -5.99 17.46 25.15
C ASP A 134 -5.16 17.93 23.94
N ILE A 135 -4.62 16.99 23.16
CA ILE A 135 -3.88 17.27 21.93
C ILE A 135 -4.82 17.84 20.85
N ASP A 136 -6.02 17.28 20.64
CA ASP A 136 -7.01 17.86 19.72
C ASP A 136 -7.38 19.30 20.12
N ALA A 137 -7.57 19.52 21.43
CA ALA A 137 -7.85 20.85 21.95
C ALA A 137 -6.68 21.83 21.71
N ALA A 138 -5.43 21.39 21.91
CA ALA A 138 -4.24 22.18 21.64
C ALA A 138 -4.11 22.54 20.16
N ILE A 139 -4.25 21.56 19.25
CA ILE A 139 -4.27 21.76 17.80
C ILE A 139 -5.34 22.79 17.43
N ARG A 140 -6.56 22.65 17.94
CA ARG A 140 -7.68 23.54 17.62
C ARG A 140 -7.41 24.99 18.07
N ASN A 141 -6.87 25.17 19.28
CA ASN A 141 -6.58 26.49 19.82
C ASN A 141 -5.45 27.21 19.06
N GLN A 142 -4.53 26.46 18.47
CA GLN A 142 -3.35 26.97 17.76
C GLN A 142 -3.41 26.74 16.24
N LEU A 143 -4.59 26.35 15.71
CA LEU A 143 -4.74 25.88 14.33
C LEU A 143 -4.14 26.84 13.30
N LYS A 144 -4.41 28.14 13.44
CA LYS A 144 -3.90 29.16 12.52
C LYS A 144 -2.37 29.22 12.52
N GLN A 145 -1.75 29.15 13.70
CA GLN A 145 -0.29 29.17 13.82
C GLN A 145 0.33 27.92 13.21
N ILE A 146 -0.30 26.76 13.42
CA ILE A 146 0.11 25.48 12.83
C ILE A 146 0.01 25.52 11.30
N GLU A 147 -1.12 25.98 10.78
CA GLU A 147 -1.34 26.15 9.34
C GLU A 147 -0.29 27.09 8.73
N GLU A 148 0.03 28.21 9.39
CA GLU A 148 1.04 29.16 8.94
C GLU A 148 2.47 28.56 8.96
N GLU A 149 2.83 27.82 10.01
CA GLU A 149 4.15 27.20 10.13
C GLU A 149 4.39 26.17 9.01
N PHE A 150 3.42 25.27 8.80
CA PHE A 150 3.47 24.29 7.71
C PHE A 150 3.43 24.95 6.33
N ALA A 151 2.54 25.93 6.12
CA ALA A 151 2.42 26.61 4.84
C ALA A 151 3.73 27.31 4.46
N ASN A 152 4.41 27.97 5.41
CA ASN A 152 5.71 28.62 5.19
C ASN A 152 6.83 27.60 4.90
N ALA A 153 6.64 26.33 5.26
CA ALA A 153 7.52 25.23 4.89
C ALA A 153 7.06 24.47 3.62
N GLY A 154 6.04 24.96 2.92
CA GLY A 154 5.51 24.35 1.69
C GLY A 154 4.54 23.19 1.91
N PHE A 155 4.29 22.80 3.16
CA PHE A 155 3.33 21.75 3.51
C PHE A 155 1.90 22.26 3.48
N ASP A 156 0.98 21.33 3.24
CA ASP A 156 -0.46 21.56 3.39
C ASP A 156 -0.96 20.84 4.65
N PHE A 157 -1.36 21.60 5.68
CA PHE A 157 -1.86 21.04 6.92
C PHE A 157 -3.37 20.80 6.88
N ILE A 158 -3.79 19.59 7.25
CA ILE A 158 -5.16 19.14 7.26
C ILE A 158 -5.61 18.83 8.68
N TYR A 159 -6.60 19.58 9.14
CA TYR A 159 -7.35 19.31 10.36
C TYR A 159 -8.79 18.94 10.00
N ILE A 160 -9.20 17.70 10.25
CA ILE A 160 -10.50 17.15 9.81
C ILE A 160 -11.69 18.02 10.26
N PRO A 161 -11.77 18.50 11.51
CA PRO A 161 -12.86 19.38 11.93
C PRO A 161 -12.96 20.68 11.11
N SER A 162 -11.82 21.27 10.73
CA SER A 162 -11.79 22.47 9.86
C SER A 162 -12.35 22.17 8.47
N VAL A 163 -11.97 21.02 7.88
CA VAL A 163 -12.50 20.57 6.57
C VAL A 163 -14.00 20.31 6.63
N VAL A 164 -14.50 19.75 7.74
CA VAL A 164 -15.93 19.53 7.95
C VAL A 164 -16.69 20.85 8.06
N ASP A 165 -16.12 21.83 8.75
CA ASP A 165 -16.70 23.17 8.84
C ASP A 165 -16.77 23.86 7.48
N ASP A 166 -15.78 23.66 6.60
CA ASP A 166 -15.84 24.12 5.21
C ASP A 166 -17.06 23.53 4.48
N PHE A 167 -17.29 22.21 4.60
CA PHE A 167 -18.46 21.57 3.97
C PHE A 167 -19.79 22.05 4.57
N ARG A 168 -19.83 22.33 5.88
CA ARG A 168 -21.02 22.90 6.53
C ARG A 168 -21.30 24.32 6.02
N ALA A 169 -20.25 25.14 5.83
CA ALA A 169 -20.35 26.51 5.35
C ALA A 169 -20.94 26.62 3.94
N LEU A 170 -20.81 25.58 3.10
CA LEU A 170 -21.46 25.50 1.79
C LEU A 170 -23.00 25.54 1.89
N GLY A 171 -23.55 25.07 3.00
CA GLY A 171 -24.98 24.94 3.23
C GLY A 171 -25.60 23.70 2.56
N LYS A 172 -26.54 23.06 3.28
CA LYS A 172 -27.15 21.78 2.89
C LYS A 172 -27.69 21.74 1.46
N LYS A 173 -28.40 22.78 1.02
CA LYS A 173 -29.00 22.85 -0.32
C LYS A 173 -27.95 22.90 -1.43
N TYR A 174 -26.86 23.64 -1.24
CA TYR A 174 -25.82 23.77 -2.26
C TYR A 174 -24.96 22.50 -2.31
N LEU A 175 -24.54 21.98 -1.16
CA LEU A 175 -23.79 20.73 -1.09
C LEU A 175 -24.56 19.58 -1.76
N HIS A 176 -25.85 19.41 -1.45
CA HIS A 176 -26.67 18.38 -2.08
C HIS A 176 -26.74 18.54 -3.62
N LYS A 177 -26.84 19.77 -4.14
CA LYS A 177 -26.80 20.01 -5.60
C LYS A 177 -25.46 19.57 -6.20
N VAL A 178 -24.36 19.91 -5.55
CA VAL A 178 -23.01 19.55 -5.99
C VAL A 178 -22.82 18.02 -5.98
N VAL A 179 -23.19 17.34 -4.89
CA VAL A 179 -23.08 15.87 -4.81
C VAL A 179 -23.98 15.19 -5.86
N LYS A 180 -25.22 15.66 -6.06
CA LYS A 180 -26.10 15.13 -7.12
C LYS A 180 -25.51 15.32 -8.51
N TYR A 181 -24.87 16.45 -8.76
CA TYR A 181 -24.17 16.72 -10.02
C TYR A 181 -22.98 15.77 -10.23
N MET A 182 -22.20 15.52 -9.17
CA MET A 182 -21.02 14.65 -9.23
C MET A 182 -21.38 13.16 -9.39
N ILE A 183 -22.52 12.73 -8.82
CA ILE A 183 -22.99 11.33 -8.89
C ILE A 183 -24.46 11.29 -9.34
N PRO A 184 -24.76 11.58 -10.61
CA PRO A 184 -26.14 11.70 -11.08
C PRO A 184 -26.92 10.39 -10.97
N SER A 185 -26.23 9.24 -11.06
CA SER A 185 -26.81 7.90 -10.92
C SER A 185 -27.12 7.49 -9.48
N ALA A 186 -26.60 8.19 -8.47
CA ALA A 186 -26.86 7.86 -7.07
C ALA A 186 -28.31 8.16 -6.68
N SER A 187 -28.87 7.30 -5.82
CA SER A 187 -30.18 7.51 -5.20
C SER A 187 -30.14 8.72 -4.25
N THR A 188 -31.29 9.33 -3.98
CA THR A 188 -31.39 10.46 -3.05
C THR A 188 -30.87 10.07 -1.65
N LEU A 189 -31.21 8.86 -1.18
CA LEU A 189 -30.71 8.33 0.10
C LEU A 189 -29.18 8.29 0.15
N ARG A 190 -28.54 7.76 -0.91
CA ARG A 190 -27.07 7.70 -0.99
C ARG A 190 -26.43 9.09 -1.01
N ILE A 191 -27.07 10.06 -1.66
CA ILE A 191 -26.61 11.45 -1.69
C ILE A 191 -26.70 12.08 -0.29
N ASP A 192 -27.80 11.85 0.42
CA ASP A 192 -27.99 12.32 1.78
C ASP A 192 -26.96 11.71 2.73
N GLU A 193 -26.63 10.42 2.59
CA GLU A 193 -25.56 9.74 3.35
C GLU A 193 -24.17 10.36 3.10
N ILE A 194 -23.84 10.66 1.83
CA ILE A 194 -22.57 11.31 1.48
C ILE A 194 -22.51 12.71 2.08
N CYS A 195 -23.57 13.51 1.92
CA CYS A 195 -23.63 14.86 2.50
C CYS A 195 -23.53 14.82 4.03
N TYR A 196 -24.23 13.88 4.67
CA TYR A 196 -24.15 13.68 6.11
C TYR A 196 -22.73 13.32 6.54
N SER A 197 -22.07 12.41 5.82
CA SER A 197 -20.71 11.98 6.13
C SER A 197 -19.71 13.14 6.00
N LEU A 198 -19.79 13.95 4.93
CA LEU A 198 -18.93 15.12 4.74
C LEU A 198 -19.10 16.17 5.84
N CYS A 199 -20.32 16.35 6.36
CA CYS A 199 -20.63 17.35 7.39
C CYS A 199 -20.49 16.84 8.84
N ASN A 200 -20.23 15.54 9.06
CA ASN A 200 -20.21 14.95 10.40
C ASN A 200 -19.08 13.91 10.57
N LEU A 201 -17.99 14.06 9.82
CA LEU A 201 -16.81 13.22 9.98
C LEU A 201 -16.00 13.70 11.17
N SER A 202 -15.72 12.83 12.15
CA SER A 202 -14.73 13.11 13.19
C SER A 202 -13.35 12.61 12.77
N THR A 203 -12.29 13.09 13.41
CA THR A 203 -10.92 12.63 13.18
C THR A 203 -10.79 11.11 13.40
N SER A 204 -11.39 10.59 14.47
CA SER A 204 -11.43 9.16 14.77
C SER A 204 -12.09 8.34 13.66
N ARG A 205 -13.21 8.81 13.12
CA ARG A 205 -13.90 8.17 11.98
C ARG A 205 -13.10 8.27 10.70
N PHE A 206 -12.42 9.39 10.46
CA PHE A 206 -11.50 9.52 9.34
C PHE A 206 -10.37 8.48 9.43
N CYS A 207 -9.73 8.31 10.58
CA CYS A 207 -8.70 7.31 10.80
C CYS A 207 -9.22 5.88 10.58
N ARG A 208 -10.33 5.52 11.21
CA ARG A 208 -10.87 4.15 11.14
C ARG A 208 -11.55 3.82 9.81
N ASP A 209 -12.52 4.63 9.40
CA ASP A 209 -13.42 4.30 8.29
C ASP A 209 -12.80 4.63 6.93
N LEU A 210 -11.87 5.60 6.88
CA LEU A 210 -11.27 6.08 5.64
C LEU A 210 -9.81 5.64 5.52
N LEU A 211 -8.92 6.05 6.42
CA LEU A 211 -7.50 5.68 6.31
C LEU A 211 -7.26 4.17 6.46
N TYR A 212 -7.82 3.55 7.51
CA TYR A 212 -7.62 2.12 7.73
C TYR A 212 -8.45 1.28 6.76
N LYS A 213 -9.78 1.37 6.82
CA LYS A 213 -10.65 0.47 6.04
C LYS A 213 -10.57 0.66 4.53
N LYS A 214 -10.34 1.87 4.02
CA LYS A 214 -10.37 2.09 2.56
C LYS A 214 -8.97 2.17 1.96
N ILE A 215 -8.02 2.82 2.64
CA ILE A 215 -6.66 2.99 2.11
C ILE A 215 -5.76 1.83 2.58
N GLY A 216 -5.86 1.42 3.84
CA GLY A 216 -5.01 0.39 4.44
C GLY A 216 -3.89 0.94 5.33
N VAL A 217 -3.95 2.21 5.73
CA VAL A 217 -3.03 2.79 6.71
C VAL A 217 -3.53 2.43 8.10
N ASN A 218 -2.86 1.49 8.78
CA ASN A 218 -3.28 1.04 10.10
C ASN A 218 -2.74 1.95 11.21
N LEU A 219 -3.64 2.76 11.76
CA LEU A 219 -3.36 3.66 12.86
C LEU A 219 -4.16 3.30 14.12
N ILE A 220 -4.87 2.16 14.20
CA ILE A 220 -5.89 1.92 15.24
C ILE A 220 -5.35 2.13 16.67
N ASP A 221 -4.13 1.68 16.94
CA ASP A 221 -3.51 1.76 18.27
C ASP A 221 -2.51 2.92 18.40
N SER A 222 -2.50 3.87 17.45
CA SER A 222 -1.55 4.99 17.48
C SER A 222 -1.97 6.11 18.43
N ASN A 223 -0.99 6.70 19.12
CA ASN A 223 -1.12 8.00 19.77
C ASN A 223 -1.47 9.10 18.76
N PRO A 224 -2.03 10.25 19.20
CA PRO A 224 -2.23 11.41 18.34
C PRO A 224 -0.94 11.76 17.59
N SER A 225 -1.04 11.90 16.27
CA SER A 225 0.13 11.94 15.39
C SER A 225 -0.10 12.88 14.21
N LEU A 226 0.99 13.22 13.53
CA LEU A 226 1.01 13.79 12.19
C LEU A 226 1.28 12.67 11.19
N LEU A 227 0.39 12.52 10.21
CA LEU A 227 0.57 11.63 9.07
C LEU A 227 0.93 12.47 7.83
N ILE A 228 2.15 12.32 7.33
CA ILE A 228 2.70 13.13 6.25
C ILE A 228 2.81 12.27 5.00
N LYS A 229 2.21 12.70 3.88
CA LYS A 229 2.48 12.06 2.58
C LYS A 229 3.84 12.52 2.06
N ILE A 230 4.75 11.57 1.87
CA ILE A 230 6.15 11.84 1.56
C ILE A 230 6.36 11.85 0.06
N ASN A 231 6.11 10.71 -0.59
CA ASN A 231 6.19 10.56 -2.03
C ASN A 231 5.21 9.49 -2.52
N GLU A 232 5.25 9.24 -3.82
CA GLU A 232 4.71 8.03 -4.40
C GLU A 232 5.82 7.27 -5.12
N SER A 233 5.73 5.95 -5.12
CA SER A 233 6.79 5.10 -5.68
C SER A 233 6.19 3.91 -6.39
N ASP A 234 6.80 3.46 -7.48
CA ASP A 234 6.32 2.33 -8.26
C ASP A 234 6.99 1.01 -7.82
N ILE A 235 6.21 -0.06 -7.81
CA ILE A 235 6.69 -1.44 -7.63
C ILE A 235 6.45 -2.21 -8.93
N ILE A 236 7.46 -2.92 -9.40
CA ILE A 236 7.42 -3.70 -10.64
C ILE A 236 7.18 -5.17 -10.30
N ASP A 237 6.04 -5.71 -10.72
CA ASP A 237 5.62 -7.05 -10.34
C ASP A 237 6.17 -8.18 -11.23
N SER A 238 6.53 -7.84 -12.47
CA SER A 238 7.07 -8.73 -13.50
C SER A 238 8.10 -7.98 -14.34
N PHE A 239 9.22 -8.64 -14.67
CA PHE A 239 10.16 -8.17 -15.67
C PHE A 239 10.03 -9.07 -16.90
N GLY A 240 9.35 -8.56 -17.92
CA GLY A 240 9.34 -9.07 -19.28
C GLY A 240 9.44 -7.87 -20.20
N ASP A 241 10.06 -8.02 -21.37
CA ASP A 241 10.38 -6.91 -22.28
C ASP A 241 9.13 -6.12 -22.73
N ASP A 242 7.92 -6.70 -22.64
CA ASP A 242 6.67 -6.07 -23.09
C ASP A 242 5.54 -5.96 -22.03
N ASP A 243 5.66 -6.57 -20.83
CA ASP A 243 4.55 -6.72 -19.85
C ASP A 243 4.96 -6.40 -18.39
N ALA A 244 5.71 -5.32 -18.19
CA ALA A 244 6.03 -4.84 -16.84
C ALA A 244 4.85 -4.08 -16.23
N GLU A 245 4.06 -4.75 -15.37
CA GLU A 245 3.02 -4.08 -14.58
C GLU A 245 3.65 -3.29 -13.42
N ARG A 246 3.32 -2.00 -13.35
CA ARG A 246 3.71 -1.10 -12.25
C ARG A 246 2.51 -0.87 -11.34
N THR A 247 2.69 -1.16 -10.06
CA THR A 247 1.72 -0.76 -9.03
C THR A 247 2.28 0.46 -8.30
N ARG A 248 1.53 1.56 -8.31
CA ARG A 248 1.88 2.81 -7.62
C ARG A 248 1.50 2.72 -6.15
N PHE A 249 2.43 3.04 -5.26
CA PHE A 249 2.22 3.12 -3.81
C PHE A 249 2.39 4.56 -3.32
N SER A 250 1.50 4.99 -2.42
CA SER A 250 1.65 6.21 -1.64
C SER A 250 2.39 5.89 -0.35
N ASN A 251 3.43 6.67 -0.05
CA ASN A 251 4.25 6.48 1.14
C ASN A 251 3.96 7.57 2.17
N PHE A 252 3.77 7.16 3.41
CA PHE A 252 3.43 8.03 4.53
C PHE A 252 4.41 7.86 5.68
N LEU A 253 4.75 8.97 6.33
CA LEU A 253 5.47 9.03 7.59
C LEU A 253 4.49 9.39 8.70
N GLN A 254 4.52 8.64 9.81
CA GLN A 254 3.79 8.98 11.02
C GLN A 254 4.76 9.45 12.09
N ILE A 255 4.47 10.63 12.65
CA ILE A 255 5.22 11.24 13.75
C ILE A 255 4.26 11.45 14.90
N GLU A 256 4.53 10.81 16.04
CA GLU A 256 3.71 10.98 17.24
C GLU A 256 3.85 12.40 17.79
N LEU A 257 2.72 12.99 18.17
CA LEU A 257 2.68 14.27 18.86
C LEU A 257 2.91 14.05 20.34
N THR A 258 3.69 14.95 20.94
CA THR A 258 3.85 15.05 22.38
C THR A 258 2.86 16.06 22.96
N ASP A 259 2.78 16.16 24.28
CA ASP A 259 1.92 17.15 24.97
C ASP A 259 2.23 18.59 24.51
N ASP A 260 3.48 18.88 24.12
CA ASP A 260 3.86 20.13 23.45
C ASP A 260 3.82 19.97 21.92
N VAL A 261 2.61 20.15 21.38
CA VAL A 261 2.30 20.08 19.95
C VAL A 261 3.17 21.04 19.14
N MET A 262 3.29 22.29 19.56
CA MET A 262 4.03 23.31 18.80
C MET A 262 5.53 23.05 18.80
N ASN A 263 6.10 22.60 19.92
CA ASN A 263 7.50 22.20 19.94
C ASN A 263 7.77 21.03 18.99
N THR A 264 6.85 20.06 18.92
CA THR A 264 6.95 18.94 17.97
C THR A 264 6.94 19.44 16.52
N ILE A 265 6.02 20.34 16.18
CA ILE A 265 5.90 20.95 14.84
C ILE A 265 7.14 21.80 14.50
N HIS A 266 7.61 22.64 15.42
CA HIS A 266 8.79 23.47 15.20
C HIS A 266 10.04 22.63 14.97
N ARG A 267 10.26 21.58 15.75
CA ARG A 267 11.37 20.65 15.53
C ARG A 267 11.30 20.02 14.14
N LEU A 268 10.12 19.50 13.76
CA LEU A 268 9.89 18.93 12.43
C LEU A 268 10.23 19.92 11.32
N VAL A 269 9.62 21.10 11.35
CA VAL A 269 9.76 22.09 10.29
C VAL A 269 11.19 22.64 10.21
N ASN A 270 11.85 22.87 11.34
CA ASN A 270 13.22 23.37 11.35
C ASN A 270 14.20 22.33 10.81
N THR A 271 14.12 21.07 11.27
CA THR A 271 14.98 20.00 10.76
C THR A 271 14.77 19.78 9.26
N TYR A 272 13.52 19.86 8.79
CA TYR A 272 13.21 19.80 7.36
C TYR A 272 13.81 20.98 6.58
N ARG A 273 13.61 22.21 7.05
CA ARG A 273 14.11 23.43 6.39
C ARG A 273 15.63 23.47 6.29
N GLU A 274 16.35 22.94 7.29
CA GLU A 274 17.81 22.84 7.28
C GLU A 274 18.36 22.02 6.11
N MET A 275 17.54 21.14 5.50
CA MET A 275 17.95 20.32 4.37
C MET A 275 17.72 20.99 3.01
N ILE A 276 16.95 22.07 2.96
CA ILE A 276 16.53 22.70 1.70
C ILE A 276 17.43 23.89 1.40
N ASN A 277 17.91 23.97 0.17
CA ASN A 277 18.63 25.13 -0.34
C ASN A 277 17.96 25.71 -1.61
N ALA A 278 16.68 25.40 -1.80
CA ALA A 278 15.81 25.91 -2.87
C ALA A 278 14.68 26.82 -2.34
N ASP A 279 14.03 27.57 -3.24
CA ASP A 279 12.90 28.41 -2.90
C ASP A 279 11.66 27.58 -2.50
N ILE A 280 11.06 27.92 -1.37
CA ILE A 280 9.82 27.29 -0.89
C ILE A 280 8.62 28.15 -1.25
N VAL A 281 7.71 27.60 -2.04
CA VAL A 281 6.43 28.26 -2.33
C VAL A 281 5.44 27.97 -1.21
N ALA A 282 5.04 29.01 -0.48
CA ALA A 282 4.12 28.85 0.64
C ALA A 282 2.70 28.46 0.16
N LYS A 283 2.17 27.34 0.67
CA LYS A 283 0.81 26.87 0.35
C LYS A 283 -0.23 27.53 1.27
N ARG A 284 -0.71 28.71 0.88
CA ARG A 284 -1.77 29.41 1.64
C ARG A 284 -3.17 28.99 1.18
N ARG A 285 -3.94 28.39 2.08
CA ARG A 285 -5.36 28.11 1.84
C ARG A 285 -6.19 29.38 2.01
N SER A 286 -7.00 29.72 1.00
CA SER A 286 -8.08 30.68 1.17
C SER A 286 -9.35 29.93 1.56
N ARG A 287 -9.94 30.25 2.71
CA ARG A 287 -11.28 29.74 3.06
C ARG A 287 -12.28 30.31 2.06
N SER A 288 -13.09 29.45 1.45
CA SER A 288 -14.06 29.87 0.46
C SER A 288 -15.38 29.14 0.69
N ASN A 289 -16.51 29.82 0.45
CA ASN A 289 -17.84 29.20 0.46
C ASN A 289 -18.10 28.40 -0.84
N LYS A 290 -17.04 27.87 -1.47
CA LYS A 290 -17.09 27.13 -2.71
C LYS A 290 -16.66 25.69 -2.44
N PHE A 291 -17.30 24.75 -3.12
CA PHE A 291 -16.83 23.38 -3.12
C PHE A 291 -15.49 23.31 -3.87
N LEU A 292 -14.44 22.83 -3.19
CA LEU A 292 -13.12 22.67 -3.78
C LEU A 292 -13.06 21.34 -4.54
N TYR A 293 -12.95 21.40 -5.86
CA TYR A 293 -12.82 20.23 -6.73
C TYR A 293 -11.34 19.86 -6.98
N PHE A 294 -10.47 20.09 -6.00
CA PHE A 294 -9.05 19.74 -6.04
C PHE A 294 -8.55 19.49 -4.61
N GLY A 295 -7.32 18.97 -4.50
CA GLY A 295 -6.65 18.73 -3.23
C GLY A 295 -7.40 17.80 -2.28
N PHE A 296 -7.17 17.98 -0.98
CA PHE A 296 -7.69 17.09 0.06
C PHE A 296 -9.23 17.01 0.08
N HIS A 297 -9.96 18.13 -0.10
CA HIS A 297 -11.43 18.12 -0.10
C HIS A 297 -12.02 17.23 -1.18
N ARG A 298 -11.43 17.24 -2.39
CA ARG A 298 -11.83 16.36 -3.49
C ARG A 298 -11.52 14.90 -3.16
N SER A 299 -10.33 14.63 -2.64
CA SER A 299 -9.93 13.26 -2.27
C SER A 299 -10.77 12.69 -1.14
N LEU A 300 -11.15 13.51 -0.16
CA LEU A 300 -12.06 13.12 0.91
C LEU A 300 -13.47 12.80 0.36
N PHE A 301 -13.98 13.63 -0.55
CA PHE A 301 -15.23 13.34 -1.24
C PHE A 301 -15.15 12.00 -1.98
N ASP A 302 -14.11 11.78 -2.78
CA ASP A 302 -13.97 10.56 -3.59
C ASP A 302 -13.90 9.31 -2.71
N LEU A 303 -13.19 9.39 -1.60
CA LEU A 303 -13.10 8.27 -0.67
C LEU A 303 -14.45 7.97 0.03
N ILE A 304 -15.25 8.98 0.36
CA ILE A 304 -16.59 8.78 0.94
C ILE A 304 -17.57 8.25 -0.12
N ALA A 305 -17.53 8.82 -1.32
CA ALA A 305 -18.45 8.54 -2.41
C ALA A 305 -18.20 7.19 -3.07
N TYR A 306 -16.96 6.93 -3.47
CA TYR A 306 -16.54 5.80 -4.31
C TYR A 306 -15.61 4.82 -3.60
N GLY A 307 -14.94 5.25 -2.53
CA GLY A 307 -14.04 4.39 -1.77
C GLY A 307 -14.77 3.15 -1.25
N LYS A 308 -14.35 1.98 -1.73
CA LYS A 308 -14.86 0.70 -1.25
C LYS A 308 -14.12 0.34 0.03
N GLU A 309 -14.86 -0.07 1.04
CA GLU A 309 -14.24 -0.64 2.25
C GLU A 309 -13.55 -1.95 1.89
N LYS A 310 -12.32 -2.10 2.36
CA LYS A 310 -11.62 -3.37 2.38
C LYS A 310 -12.21 -4.22 3.50
N LYS A 311 -12.52 -5.46 3.19
CA LYS A 311 -13.14 -6.41 4.10
C LYS A 311 -12.23 -7.61 4.29
N ASP A 312 -12.13 -8.08 5.52
CA ASP A 312 -11.54 -9.39 5.76
C ASP A 312 -12.45 -10.45 5.14
N CYS A 313 -11.86 -11.23 4.26
CA CYS A 313 -12.57 -12.26 3.52
C CYS A 313 -11.92 -13.61 3.73
N ARG A 314 -12.72 -14.67 3.54
CA ARG A 314 -12.23 -16.04 3.31
C ARG A 314 -12.27 -16.36 1.83
N LEU A 315 -11.28 -17.09 1.35
CA LEU A 315 -11.26 -17.65 0.00
C LEU A 315 -12.13 -18.90 -0.04
N VAL A 316 -13.12 -18.92 -0.94
CA VAL A 316 -14.06 -20.01 -1.10
C VAL A 316 -13.90 -20.62 -2.50
N PHE A 317 -13.65 -21.92 -2.51
CA PHE A 317 -13.75 -22.76 -3.69
C PHE A 317 -15.09 -23.51 -3.63
N ASP A 318 -16.07 -23.06 -4.41
CA ASP A 318 -17.39 -23.68 -4.47
C ASP A 318 -17.52 -24.55 -5.71
N PHE A 319 -17.55 -25.85 -5.48
CA PHE A 319 -17.71 -26.87 -6.51
C PHE A 319 -18.99 -27.67 -6.33
N SER A 320 -19.93 -27.18 -5.52
CA SER A 320 -21.24 -27.82 -5.28
C SER A 320 -22.03 -28.09 -6.56
N THR A 321 -21.78 -27.32 -7.62
CA THR A 321 -22.43 -27.45 -8.93
C THR A 321 -21.51 -28.02 -10.03
N HIS A 322 -20.37 -28.63 -9.69
CA HIS A 322 -19.36 -29.11 -10.65
C HIS A 322 -18.87 -28.04 -11.63
N THR A 323 -18.80 -26.80 -11.16
CA THR A 323 -18.30 -25.65 -11.92
C THR A 323 -17.26 -24.92 -11.10
N ALA A 324 -16.23 -24.40 -11.75
CA ALA A 324 -15.23 -23.56 -11.10
C ALA A 324 -15.82 -22.21 -10.63
N LYS A 325 -16.39 -22.16 -9.42
CA LYS A 325 -16.74 -20.90 -8.76
C LYS A 325 -15.74 -20.64 -7.64
N VAL A 326 -14.89 -19.65 -7.86
CA VAL A 326 -13.93 -19.18 -6.87
C VAL A 326 -14.31 -17.75 -6.49
N TYR A 327 -14.40 -17.47 -5.20
CA TYR A 327 -14.77 -16.15 -4.71
C TYR A 327 -14.20 -15.90 -3.32
N PHE A 328 -14.12 -14.64 -2.95
CA PHE A 328 -13.88 -14.23 -1.58
C PHE A 328 -15.21 -13.89 -0.93
N GLU A 329 -15.43 -14.37 0.28
CA GLU A 329 -16.64 -14.10 1.06
C GLU A 329 -16.26 -13.28 2.29
N SER A 330 -16.95 -12.17 2.52
CA SER A 330 -16.70 -11.33 3.69
C SER A 330 -17.00 -12.11 4.98
N MET A 331 -16.14 -11.93 5.98
CA MET A 331 -16.32 -12.54 7.30
C MET A 331 -17.40 -11.81 8.13
N ASP A 332 -17.70 -10.55 7.81
CA ASP A 332 -18.55 -9.67 8.61
C ASP A 332 -19.93 -9.39 8.00
N CYS A 333 -20.14 -9.71 6.72
CA CYS A 333 -21.39 -9.42 6.01
C CYS A 333 -21.64 -10.37 4.84
N ASP A 334 -22.87 -10.37 4.31
CA ASP A 334 -23.27 -11.19 3.17
C ASP A 334 -22.85 -10.56 1.84
N GLU A 335 -21.54 -10.40 1.63
CA GLU A 335 -20.95 -9.92 0.38
C GLU A 335 -19.92 -10.91 -0.17
N ARG A 336 -19.91 -11.07 -1.50
CA ARG A 336 -19.02 -11.97 -2.22
C ARG A 336 -18.33 -11.27 -3.38
N PHE A 337 -17.01 -11.44 -3.47
CA PHE A 337 -16.18 -10.93 -4.54
C PHE A 337 -15.78 -12.09 -5.45
N ILE A 338 -16.38 -12.16 -6.64
CA ILE A 338 -16.16 -13.27 -7.56
C ILE A 338 -14.75 -13.16 -8.19
N LEU A 339 -13.90 -14.15 -7.92
CA LEU A 339 -12.62 -14.33 -8.58
C LEU A 339 -12.88 -15.13 -9.86
N LYS A 340 -13.07 -14.43 -10.97
CA LYS A 340 -13.28 -15.06 -12.28
C LYS A 340 -12.00 -15.80 -12.66
N LEU A 341 -12.02 -17.12 -12.65
CA LEU A 341 -10.95 -18.00 -13.14
C LEU A 341 -11.53 -18.93 -14.20
N ASN A 342 -10.74 -19.23 -15.23
CA ASN A 342 -11.07 -20.36 -16.11
C ASN A 342 -10.86 -21.69 -15.34
N PRO A 343 -11.39 -22.82 -15.82
CA PRO A 343 -11.31 -24.07 -15.04
C PRO A 343 -9.87 -24.59 -14.83
N GLN A 344 -8.92 -24.28 -15.72
CA GLN A 344 -7.50 -24.64 -15.54
C GLN A 344 -6.84 -23.78 -14.45
N GLU A 345 -7.08 -22.47 -14.49
CA GLU A 345 -6.63 -21.51 -13.47
C GLU A 345 -7.22 -21.88 -12.10
N ALA A 346 -8.50 -22.21 -12.04
CA ALA A 346 -9.15 -22.62 -10.79
C ALA A 346 -8.58 -23.92 -10.23
N ALA A 347 -8.32 -24.92 -11.09
CA ALA A 347 -7.70 -26.18 -10.67
C ALA A 347 -6.27 -25.97 -10.16
N LEU A 348 -5.48 -25.17 -10.87
CA LEU A 348 -4.12 -24.82 -10.48
C LEU A 348 -4.11 -24.07 -9.15
N TYR A 349 -4.97 -23.06 -9.02
CA TYR A 349 -5.04 -22.25 -7.81
C TYR A 349 -5.44 -23.11 -6.61
N MET A 350 -6.45 -23.96 -6.78
CA MET A 350 -6.89 -24.90 -5.74
C MET A 350 -5.76 -25.85 -5.31
N MET A 351 -4.95 -26.35 -6.25
CA MET A 351 -3.78 -27.17 -5.90
C MET A 351 -2.76 -26.38 -5.10
N ILE A 352 -2.42 -25.16 -5.51
CA ILE A 352 -1.49 -24.29 -4.77
C ILE A 352 -2.02 -24.07 -3.35
N VAL A 353 -3.28 -23.70 -3.20
CA VAL A 353 -3.91 -23.47 -1.88
C VAL A 353 -3.87 -24.73 -1.04
N ARG A 354 -4.33 -25.87 -1.56
CA ARG A 354 -4.38 -27.14 -0.82
C ARG A 354 -2.99 -27.58 -0.37
N LYS A 355 -1.98 -27.53 -1.26
CA LYS A 355 -0.60 -27.87 -0.89
C LYS A 355 0.03 -26.88 0.09
N SER A 356 -0.41 -25.62 0.08
CA SER A 356 0.00 -24.63 1.08
C SER A 356 -0.56 -24.98 2.47
N LEU A 357 -1.84 -25.37 2.54
CA LEU A 357 -2.47 -25.82 3.79
C LEU A 357 -1.89 -27.15 4.30
N GLU A 358 -1.36 -28.00 3.41
CA GLU A 358 -0.59 -29.20 3.74
C GLU A 358 0.87 -28.90 4.15
N GLY A 359 1.36 -27.67 3.96
CA GLY A 359 2.65 -27.15 4.45
C GLY A 359 3.59 -26.62 3.37
N ASN A 360 4.02 -27.47 2.43
CA ASN A 360 5.17 -27.16 1.56
C ASN A 360 4.83 -26.31 0.32
N GLY A 361 3.55 -26.08 0.02
CA GLY A 361 3.15 -25.50 -1.27
C GLY A 361 3.27 -26.46 -2.44
N LEU A 362 2.84 -26.02 -3.62
CA LEU A 362 2.86 -26.83 -4.85
C LEU A 362 4.26 -26.82 -5.46
N ASP A 363 4.85 -28.01 -5.59
CA ASP A 363 6.20 -28.17 -6.15
C ASP A 363 6.33 -27.62 -7.58
N TRP A 364 7.32 -26.76 -7.74
CA TRP A 364 7.68 -26.05 -8.96
C TRP A 364 9.15 -26.23 -9.35
N ARG A 365 9.84 -27.26 -8.87
CA ARG A 365 11.22 -27.61 -9.30
C ARG A 365 11.23 -28.01 -10.77
N GLU A 366 12.26 -27.65 -11.53
CA GLU A 366 12.36 -28.08 -12.94
C GLU A 366 12.45 -29.61 -13.05
N HIS A 367 13.20 -30.22 -12.14
CA HIS A 367 13.45 -31.66 -12.10
C HIS A 367 12.73 -32.28 -10.89
N ILE A 368 11.48 -32.69 -11.10
CA ILE A 368 10.69 -33.46 -10.11
C ILE A 368 10.79 -34.96 -10.46
N PRO A 369 10.94 -35.87 -9.47
CA PRO A 369 10.88 -37.31 -9.70
C PRO A 369 9.64 -37.72 -10.50
N LYS A 370 9.78 -38.62 -11.49
CA LYS A 370 8.69 -39.01 -12.40
C LYS A 370 7.42 -39.47 -11.68
N ALA A 371 7.57 -40.24 -10.59
CA ALA A 371 6.45 -40.73 -9.79
C ALA A 371 5.67 -39.58 -9.12
N GLU A 372 6.39 -38.60 -8.56
CA GLU A 372 5.81 -37.42 -7.92
C GLU A 372 5.16 -36.49 -8.96
N LYS A 373 5.81 -36.26 -10.11
CA LYS A 373 5.21 -35.52 -11.24
C LYS A 373 3.90 -36.17 -11.71
N LYS A 374 3.86 -37.49 -11.85
CA LYS A 374 2.65 -38.23 -12.23
C LYS A 374 1.54 -38.09 -11.20
N LYS A 375 1.89 -38.12 -9.91
CA LYS A 375 0.93 -37.92 -8.81
C LYS A 375 0.31 -36.52 -8.85
N LEU A 376 1.13 -35.47 -8.91
CA LEU A 376 0.66 -34.08 -8.97
C LEU A 376 -0.18 -33.81 -10.22
N LEU A 377 0.24 -34.34 -11.37
CA LEU A 377 -0.53 -34.22 -12.61
C LEU A 377 -1.88 -34.96 -12.54
N GLY A 378 -1.93 -36.12 -11.87
CA GLY A 378 -3.17 -36.85 -11.59
C GLY A 378 -4.10 -36.03 -10.69
N GLU A 379 -3.59 -35.45 -9.61
CA GLU A 379 -4.35 -34.57 -8.72
C GLU A 379 -4.92 -33.36 -9.49
N TYR A 380 -4.10 -32.72 -10.34
CA TYR A 380 -4.54 -31.61 -11.19
C TYR A 380 -5.68 -32.01 -12.13
N ASN A 381 -5.49 -33.08 -12.89
CA ASN A 381 -6.47 -33.54 -13.88
C ASN A 381 -7.77 -33.99 -13.22
N ASN A 382 -7.71 -34.56 -12.01
CA ASN A 382 -8.89 -34.92 -11.24
C ASN A 382 -9.69 -33.66 -10.86
N ILE A 383 -9.03 -32.61 -10.37
CA ILE A 383 -9.70 -31.34 -10.06
C ILE A 383 -10.25 -30.71 -11.34
N TYR A 384 -9.44 -30.63 -12.40
CA TYR A 384 -9.82 -29.97 -13.65
C TYR A 384 -11.00 -30.64 -14.35
N SER A 385 -11.01 -31.97 -14.41
CA SER A 385 -12.15 -32.75 -14.95
C SER A 385 -13.40 -32.65 -14.09
N TYR A 386 -13.25 -32.37 -12.79
CA TYR A 386 -14.37 -32.22 -11.86
C TYR A 386 -15.07 -30.86 -11.97
N ILE A 387 -14.34 -29.79 -12.32
CA ILE A 387 -14.85 -28.41 -12.31
C ILE A 387 -15.03 -27.80 -13.72
N GLY A 388 -14.68 -28.56 -14.75
CA GLY A 388 -14.78 -28.17 -16.15
C GLY A 388 -15.00 -29.36 -17.08
N LYS A 389 -15.34 -29.10 -18.34
CA LYS A 389 -15.50 -30.14 -19.38
C LYS A 389 -14.16 -30.59 -19.99
N GLY A 390 -13.07 -30.46 -19.23
CA GLY A 390 -11.70 -30.45 -19.73
C GLY A 390 -11.18 -31.84 -20.10
N ASN A 391 -10.40 -31.90 -21.18
CA ASN A 391 -9.56 -33.05 -21.52
C ASN A 391 -8.38 -33.18 -20.54
N ILE A 392 -7.84 -34.39 -20.40
CA ILE A 392 -6.61 -34.64 -19.64
C ILE A 392 -5.47 -33.81 -20.24
N VAL A 393 -4.77 -33.05 -19.39
CA VAL A 393 -3.56 -32.30 -19.77
C VAL A 393 -2.30 -33.05 -19.38
N ASN A 394 -1.21 -32.76 -20.09
CA ASN A 394 0.09 -33.40 -19.88
C ASN A 394 0.99 -32.65 -18.86
N GLU A 395 0.61 -31.43 -18.47
CA GLU A 395 1.36 -30.60 -17.55
C GLU A 395 0.41 -29.72 -16.72
N TYR A 396 0.72 -29.56 -15.44
CA TYR A 396 0.00 -28.66 -14.52
C TYR A 396 0.73 -27.34 -14.31
N LYS A 397 2.00 -27.24 -14.72
CA LYS A 397 2.84 -26.07 -14.49
C LYS A 397 2.65 -25.06 -15.61
N ASP A 398 1.90 -24.01 -15.31
CA ASP A 398 1.67 -22.92 -16.25
C ASP A 398 1.94 -21.59 -15.56
N ARG A 399 3.03 -20.92 -15.97
CA ARG A 399 3.44 -19.62 -15.41
C ARG A 399 2.48 -18.50 -15.81
N THR A 400 1.85 -18.61 -16.97
CA THR A 400 0.86 -17.64 -17.44
C THR A 400 -0.39 -17.72 -16.57
N GLN A 401 -0.85 -18.94 -16.25
CA GLN A 401 -1.97 -19.14 -15.33
C GLN A 401 -1.65 -18.65 -13.92
N THR A 402 -0.48 -18.95 -13.36
CA THR A 402 -0.10 -18.44 -12.03
C THR A 402 -0.04 -16.91 -12.00
N HIS A 403 0.48 -16.29 -13.06
CA HIS A 403 0.49 -14.84 -13.20
C HIS A 403 -0.92 -14.24 -13.28
N HIS A 404 -1.80 -14.80 -14.12
CA HIS A 404 -3.19 -14.36 -14.22
C HIS A 404 -3.93 -14.44 -12.88
N ILE A 405 -3.73 -15.52 -12.11
CA ILE A 405 -4.32 -15.68 -10.78
C ILE A 405 -3.82 -14.56 -9.85
N LYS A 406 -2.50 -14.33 -9.80
CA LYS A 406 -1.88 -13.27 -9.00
C LYS A 406 -2.46 -11.91 -9.36
N THR A 407 -2.42 -11.52 -10.64
CA THR A 407 -2.91 -10.21 -11.10
C THR A 407 -4.39 -10.03 -10.79
N ARG A 408 -5.23 -11.04 -11.04
CA ARG A 408 -6.67 -10.95 -10.73
C ARG A 408 -6.95 -10.76 -9.25
N ILE A 409 -6.18 -11.37 -8.35
CA ILE A 409 -6.34 -11.15 -6.90
C ILE A 409 -5.85 -9.74 -6.51
N LYS A 410 -4.72 -9.29 -7.08
CA LYS A 410 -4.16 -7.96 -6.79
C LYS A 410 -5.08 -6.81 -7.15
N VAL A 411 -5.74 -6.88 -8.31
CA VAL A 411 -6.65 -5.84 -8.78
C VAL A 411 -8.05 -5.92 -8.15
N MET A 412 -8.31 -6.89 -7.28
CA MET A 412 -9.61 -6.99 -6.60
C MET A 412 -9.71 -5.94 -5.50
N SER A 413 -10.44 -4.87 -5.80
CA SER A 413 -10.83 -3.86 -4.82
C SER A 413 -11.72 -4.46 -3.73
N GLY A 414 -11.44 -4.15 -2.46
CA GLY A 414 -12.31 -4.50 -1.33
C GLY A 414 -11.87 -5.69 -0.47
N LEU A 415 -10.69 -6.27 -0.74
CA LEU A 415 -10.10 -7.33 0.08
C LEU A 415 -9.03 -6.74 1.02
N ALA A 416 -9.26 -6.75 2.34
CA ALA A 416 -8.29 -6.22 3.32
C ALA A 416 -7.07 -7.13 3.45
N ASN A 417 -7.32 -8.43 3.39
CA ASN A 417 -6.37 -9.51 3.55
C ASN A 417 -5.99 -10.16 2.22
N ALA A 418 -6.01 -9.41 1.10
CA ALA A 418 -5.71 -9.93 -0.24
C ALA A 418 -4.34 -10.62 -0.32
N GLU A 419 -3.32 -10.01 0.31
CA GLU A 419 -1.92 -10.45 0.24
C GLU A 419 -1.72 -11.91 0.67
N MET A 420 -2.50 -12.41 1.64
CA MET A 420 -2.30 -13.78 2.09
C MET A 420 -2.80 -14.83 1.10
N PHE A 421 -3.64 -14.44 0.13
CA PHE A 421 -4.21 -15.32 -0.88
C PHE A 421 -3.43 -15.34 -2.19
N ILE A 422 -2.47 -14.43 -2.38
CA ILE A 422 -1.67 -14.33 -3.59
C ILE A 422 -0.69 -15.52 -3.66
N PRO A 423 -0.66 -16.27 -4.78
CA PRO A 423 0.38 -17.27 -5.00
C PRO A 423 1.76 -16.65 -5.10
N GLU A 424 2.65 -17.00 -4.18
CA GLU A 424 4.04 -16.58 -4.17
C GLU A 424 4.95 -17.72 -4.64
N HIS A 425 5.85 -17.41 -5.57
CA HIS A 425 6.91 -18.33 -5.96
C HIS A 425 8.08 -18.21 -4.96
N VAL A 426 8.32 -19.28 -4.21
CA VAL A 426 9.45 -19.37 -3.28
C VAL A 426 10.53 -20.22 -3.92
N LYS A 427 11.73 -19.65 -4.05
CA LYS A 427 12.93 -20.33 -4.54
C LYS A 427 14.05 -20.20 -3.50
N CYS A 428 14.47 -21.33 -2.92
CA CYS A 428 15.55 -21.38 -1.93
C CYS A 428 16.45 -22.58 -2.23
N GLY A 429 17.63 -22.33 -2.81
CA GLY A 429 18.53 -23.39 -3.27
C GLY A 429 17.85 -24.29 -4.32
N LEU A 430 17.74 -25.58 -4.00
CA LEU A 430 17.07 -26.60 -4.84
C LEU A 430 15.54 -26.66 -4.64
N MET A 431 14.99 -25.93 -3.66
CA MET A 431 13.56 -25.86 -3.44
C MET A 431 12.94 -24.78 -4.35
N SER A 432 11.83 -25.13 -4.99
CA SER A 432 11.03 -24.24 -5.83
C SER A 432 9.58 -24.67 -5.68
N PHE A 433 8.72 -23.80 -5.17
CA PHE A 433 7.29 -24.09 -4.98
C PHE A 433 6.45 -22.83 -5.01
N TYR A 434 5.16 -22.98 -5.34
CA TYR A 434 4.16 -21.93 -5.17
C TYR A 434 3.38 -22.16 -3.89
N ARG A 435 3.17 -21.11 -3.09
CA ARG A 435 2.30 -21.18 -1.91
C ARG A 435 1.45 -19.93 -1.75
N ILE A 436 0.40 -20.04 -0.94
CA ILE A 436 -0.27 -18.88 -0.32
C ILE A 436 0.12 -18.80 1.16
N LYS A 437 -0.06 -17.63 1.78
CA LYS A 437 0.17 -17.41 3.22
C LYS A 437 -1.08 -17.60 4.07
N ALA A 438 -2.25 -17.72 3.45
CA ALA A 438 -3.53 -17.77 4.14
C ALA A 438 -3.60 -18.98 5.10
N PRO A 439 -3.94 -18.75 6.38
CA PRO A 439 -4.25 -19.82 7.32
C PRO A 439 -5.52 -20.61 6.92
N LYS A 440 -5.69 -21.79 7.53
CA LYS A 440 -6.79 -22.71 7.19
C LYS A 440 -8.17 -22.10 7.44
N GLU A 441 -8.33 -21.29 8.47
CA GLU A 441 -9.57 -20.60 8.83
C GLU A 441 -10.05 -19.60 7.76
N TYR A 442 -9.15 -19.14 6.88
CA TYR A 442 -9.46 -18.22 5.79
C TYR A 442 -9.68 -18.93 4.45
N VAL A 443 -9.71 -20.26 4.41
CA VAL A 443 -9.93 -21.04 3.19
C VAL A 443 -11.06 -22.04 3.40
N THR A 444 -12.04 -22.03 2.50
CA THR A 444 -13.17 -22.97 2.52
C THR A 444 -13.31 -23.67 1.18
N PHE A 445 -13.57 -24.99 1.24
CA PHE A 445 -13.93 -25.80 0.08
C PHE A 445 -15.37 -26.27 0.26
N ILE A 446 -16.25 -25.92 -0.68
CA ILE A 446 -17.64 -26.39 -0.70
C ILE A 446 -17.74 -27.47 -1.76
N LEU A 447 -18.06 -28.68 -1.31
CA LEU A 447 -18.25 -29.85 -2.16
C LEU A 447 -19.74 -30.16 -2.34
N PRO A 448 -20.13 -30.93 -3.36
CA PRO A 448 -21.50 -31.42 -3.52
C PRO A 448 -21.99 -32.20 -2.30
N LYS A 449 -23.31 -32.16 -2.09
CA LYS A 449 -23.96 -32.88 -0.98
C LYS A 449 -23.63 -34.38 -1.05
N GLY A 450 -23.01 -34.90 0.00
CA GLY A 450 -22.64 -36.32 0.14
C GLY A 450 -21.15 -36.61 -0.03
N GLU A 451 -20.34 -35.63 -0.44
CA GLU A 451 -18.88 -35.79 -0.56
C GLU A 451 -18.17 -35.07 0.61
N SER A 452 -17.48 -35.83 1.46
CA SER A 452 -16.68 -35.29 2.59
C SER A 452 -15.27 -34.86 2.18
N SER A 453 -14.87 -35.20 0.96
CA SER A 453 -13.61 -34.85 0.33
C SER A 453 -13.83 -34.88 -1.18
N PHE A 454 -13.05 -34.11 -1.95
CA PHE A 454 -12.87 -34.42 -3.37
C PHE A 454 -12.64 -35.92 -3.52
N PRO A 455 -13.12 -36.57 -4.60
CA PRO A 455 -12.85 -37.98 -4.84
C PRO A 455 -11.36 -38.25 -4.60
N THR A 456 -11.09 -38.81 -3.43
CA THR A 456 -9.79 -39.29 -3.03
C THR A 456 -9.58 -40.54 -3.84
N LEU A 457 -8.41 -40.60 -4.49
CA LEU A 457 -7.87 -41.70 -5.29
C LEU A 457 -8.48 -43.08 -5.01
#